data_AF-A0A829H860-F1
#
_entry.id   AF-A0A829H860-F1
#
_cell.length_a   1.000
_cell.length_b   1.000
_cell.length_c   1.000
_cell.angle_alpha   90.00
_cell.angle_beta   90.00
_cell.angle_gamma   90.00
#
_symmetry.space_group_name_H-M   'P 1'
#
loop_
_entity.id
_entity.type
_entity.pdbx_description
1 polymer ?
#
loop_
_entity_poly.entity_id
_entity_poly.type
_entity_poly.pdbx_seq_one_letter_code
_entity_poly.pdbx_strand_id
1 'polypeptide(L)'
;MGLFDRFKKLVVGNSSETLPTQPAVNIKKHSQPMQQHGITTQVIHNIPTEVAELMWFFDGPMKNLDAETEEPSGISFRLPVKKASAPTRMGYWPSYHKMSPTERYSYLNWLTNVDQPIDIGYVFVFFYGLERMIATPKHDAAVKMIHRLKEHHNESGSFSSYSDEALAYAALLYHDPTPLQYIRGTNTSMLILSKATFDHRLTADEIMSSSRGFGWDNTRYIKNEHELFEHNLLVCLQNLYKQDYYPIPNLLDQVPRTQLHLANLSIATDERVIDLGIIDGYHWTTTMRIPKRIDIPDFSQSKIISRDIQQLLKIAHEKTKEDLAKMRKNGERPKAAAKKPSRKKRINPDTGYPLSTEKAIACARELYKSTIAVHPQQLTGNPDYDEEMRIVDHVLPHYRLGDLQYKLGEWKEAETEWISILDLMGALAAEKLAIMYHKQHRYKDEMEILSAGMKVSQRSKVYPIPDKFADRLIAASEFYVKHSTEDESETFHSASGHKNSPGDAAHMTKQKLKD
;
A
#
# COMPACT_ATOMS: atom_id res chain seq x y z
N MET A 1 20.85 -22.18 23.95
CA MET A 1 19.49 -21.67 23.67
C MET A 1 19.39 -21.44 22.18
N GLY A 2 18.39 -22.02 21.53
CA GLY A 2 18.18 -21.80 20.10
C GLY A 2 17.69 -20.38 19.83
N LEU A 3 17.86 -19.89 18.59
CA LEU A 3 17.33 -18.62 18.10
C LEU A 3 15.81 -18.49 18.43
N PHE A 4 15.09 -19.61 18.40
CA PHE A 4 13.68 -19.70 18.73
C PHE A 4 13.35 -19.38 20.21
N ASP A 5 14.18 -19.83 21.16
CA ASP A 5 13.99 -19.52 22.59
C ASP A 5 14.14 -18.01 22.86
N ARG A 6 14.99 -17.34 22.06
CA ARG A 6 15.15 -15.87 22.10
C ARG A 6 14.00 -15.14 21.42
N PHE A 7 13.53 -15.64 20.29
CA PHE A 7 12.40 -15.06 19.54
C PHE A 7 11.09 -15.13 20.34
N LYS A 8 10.80 -16.28 20.95
CA LYS A 8 9.62 -16.45 21.82
C LYS A 8 9.63 -15.48 23.01
N LYS A 9 10.81 -15.22 23.60
CA LYS A 9 10.98 -14.21 24.66
C LYS A 9 10.75 -12.77 24.18
N LEU A 10 11.18 -12.44 22.96
CA LEU A 10 11.04 -11.10 22.38
C LEU A 10 9.60 -10.81 21.92
N VAL A 11 8.88 -11.83 21.41
CA VAL A 11 7.52 -11.64 20.85
C VAL A 11 6.43 -11.68 21.91
N VAL A 12 6.63 -12.45 23.00
CA VAL A 12 5.67 -12.63 24.10
C VAL A 12 5.85 -11.59 25.22
N GLY A 13 6.97 -10.87 25.26
CA GLY A 13 7.29 -9.95 26.35
C GLY A 13 7.67 -10.71 27.63
N ASN A 14 8.52 -10.10 28.47
CA ASN A 14 8.80 -10.60 29.81
C ASN A 14 7.59 -10.36 30.73
N SER A 15 6.49 -11.04 30.47
CA SER A 15 5.36 -11.13 31.38
C SER A 15 5.11 -12.61 31.58
N SER A 16 5.32 -13.09 32.79
CA SER A 16 4.73 -14.33 33.27
C SER A 16 3.21 -14.13 33.38
N GLU A 17 2.53 -13.94 32.25
CA GLU A 17 1.09 -13.96 32.15
C GLU A 17 0.71 -15.24 31.40
N THR A 18 0.03 -16.12 32.13
CA THR A 18 -0.65 -17.27 31.56
C THR A 18 -1.54 -16.83 30.40
N LEU A 19 -1.35 -17.46 29.23
CA LEU A 19 -2.21 -17.28 28.05
C LEU A 19 -3.68 -17.24 28.47
N PRO A 20 -4.43 -16.17 28.16
CA PRO A 20 -5.83 -16.07 28.54
C PRO A 20 -6.62 -17.16 27.83
N THR A 21 -7.11 -18.14 28.60
CA THR A 21 -8.06 -19.14 28.13
C THR A 21 -9.43 -18.50 27.96
N GLN A 22 -9.94 -18.41 26.73
CA GLN A 22 -11.34 -18.05 26.51
C GLN A 22 -12.25 -19.16 27.06
N PRO A 23 -13.18 -18.87 27.98
CA PRO A 23 -14.25 -19.81 28.30
C PRO A 23 -15.22 -19.93 27.12
N ALA A 24 -15.77 -21.13 26.94
CA ALA A 24 -16.74 -21.42 25.88
C ALA A 24 -17.96 -20.49 25.97
N VAL A 25 -18.36 -19.92 24.83
CA VAL A 25 -19.54 -19.07 24.70
C VAL A 25 -20.79 -19.89 25.02
N ASN A 26 -21.37 -19.68 26.20
CA ASN A 26 -22.63 -20.33 26.58
C ASN A 26 -23.78 -19.33 26.42
N ILE A 27 -24.50 -19.46 25.31
CA ILE A 27 -25.66 -18.65 24.98
C ILE A 27 -26.85 -19.11 25.83
N LYS A 28 -26.92 -18.74 27.12
CA LYS A 28 -28.16 -18.85 27.91
C LYS A 28 -28.42 -17.64 28.82
N LYS A 29 -29.45 -16.89 28.39
CA LYS A 29 -30.38 -16.00 29.09
C LYS A 29 -30.03 -15.58 30.52
N HIS A 30 -29.68 -14.31 30.69
CA HIS A 30 -30.16 -13.51 31.82
C HIS A 30 -30.46 -12.08 31.36
N SER A 31 -31.69 -11.65 31.59
CA SER A 31 -32.28 -10.39 31.17
C SER A 31 -32.39 -9.42 32.34
N GLN A 32 -31.80 -8.22 32.19
CA GLN A 32 -32.21 -7.00 32.89
C GLN A 32 -32.30 -5.83 31.88
N PRO A 33 -33.19 -4.84 32.11
CA PRO A 33 -33.71 -3.98 31.04
C PRO A 33 -32.88 -2.71 30.86
N MET A 34 -32.49 -2.39 29.62
CA MET A 34 -31.71 -1.19 29.30
C MET A 34 -32.08 -0.68 27.89
N GLN A 35 -32.90 0.38 27.82
CA GLN A 35 -33.77 0.76 26.68
C GLN A 35 -33.09 1.29 25.40
N GLN A 36 -31.76 1.30 25.28
CA GLN A 36 -31.06 1.64 24.01
C GLN A 36 -30.38 0.45 23.31
N HIS A 37 -30.47 -0.77 23.86
CA HIS A 37 -29.77 -1.96 23.34
C HIS A 37 -30.42 -2.62 22.13
N GLY A 38 -31.63 -2.21 21.72
CA GLY A 38 -32.40 -2.91 20.69
C GLY A 38 -31.65 -3.00 19.37
N ILE A 39 -31.19 -1.86 18.83
CA ILE A 39 -30.53 -1.81 17.52
C ILE A 39 -29.17 -2.50 17.57
N THR A 40 -28.33 -2.18 18.57
CA THR A 40 -27.00 -2.79 18.71
C THR A 40 -27.09 -4.32 18.83
N THR A 41 -27.98 -4.82 19.69
CA THR A 41 -28.18 -6.27 19.89
C THR A 41 -28.74 -6.93 18.63
N GLN A 42 -29.67 -6.27 17.94
CA GLN A 42 -30.27 -6.78 16.71
C GLN A 42 -29.26 -6.89 15.57
N VAL A 43 -28.43 -5.86 15.35
CA VAL A 43 -27.41 -5.88 14.28
C VAL A 43 -26.34 -6.92 14.60
N ILE A 44 -25.86 -6.97 15.85
CA ILE A 44 -24.86 -7.95 16.27
C ILE A 44 -25.36 -9.39 16.15
N HIS A 45 -26.64 -9.64 16.45
CA HIS A 45 -27.25 -10.97 16.28
C HIS A 45 -27.22 -11.46 14.83
N ASN A 46 -27.17 -10.54 13.85
CA ASN A 46 -27.12 -10.89 12.44
C ASN A 46 -25.69 -11.09 11.91
N ILE A 47 -24.67 -10.89 12.74
CA ILE A 47 -23.27 -11.12 12.36
C ILE A 47 -23.01 -12.63 12.34
N PRO A 48 -22.46 -13.20 11.24
CA PRO A 48 -22.10 -14.61 11.16
C PRO A 48 -21.19 -15.05 12.31
N THR A 49 -21.39 -16.27 12.83
CA THR A 49 -20.62 -16.80 13.96
C THR A 49 -19.11 -16.74 13.73
N GLU A 50 -18.66 -17.05 12.52
CA GLU A 50 -17.25 -16.99 12.11
C GLU A 50 -16.63 -15.58 12.20
N VAL A 51 -17.44 -14.52 12.09
CA VAL A 51 -17.01 -13.13 12.30
C VAL A 51 -17.14 -12.77 13.78
N ALA A 52 -18.27 -13.11 14.40
CA ALA A 52 -18.58 -12.79 15.81
C ALA A 52 -17.53 -13.37 16.78
N GLU A 53 -17.05 -14.58 16.52
CA GLU A 53 -16.01 -15.22 17.33
C GLU A 53 -14.65 -14.52 17.26
N LEU A 54 -14.44 -13.68 16.24
CA LEU A 54 -13.22 -12.92 16.00
C LEU A 54 -13.32 -11.45 16.49
N MET A 55 -14.42 -11.07 17.14
CA MET A 55 -14.66 -9.71 17.62
C MET A 55 -14.28 -9.54 19.10
N TRP A 56 -13.98 -8.29 19.47
CA TRP A 56 -13.63 -7.91 20.84
C TRP A 56 -14.66 -6.95 21.44
N PHE A 57 -15.01 -7.16 22.71
CA PHE A 57 -16.09 -6.45 23.41
C PHE A 57 -15.66 -6.02 24.82
N PHE A 58 -15.77 -4.72 25.11
CA PHE A 58 -15.48 -4.13 26.42
C PHE A 58 -16.57 -4.38 27.46
N ASP A 59 -17.81 -4.54 27.00
CA ASP A 59 -18.99 -4.70 27.83
C ASP A 59 -20.08 -5.49 27.10
N GLY A 60 -21.24 -5.63 27.73
CA GLY A 60 -22.38 -6.37 27.20
C GLY A 60 -22.25 -7.90 27.29
N PRO A 61 -23.20 -8.64 26.71
CA PRO A 61 -23.30 -10.09 26.87
C PRO A 61 -22.13 -10.90 26.31
N MET A 62 -21.34 -10.31 25.41
CA MET A 62 -20.19 -10.96 24.75
C MET A 62 -18.84 -10.41 25.22
N LYS A 63 -18.81 -9.71 26.36
CA LYS A 63 -17.58 -9.13 26.92
C LYS A 63 -16.44 -10.16 26.94
N ASN A 64 -15.32 -9.79 26.32
CA ASN A 64 -14.09 -10.58 26.27
C ASN A 64 -12.81 -9.72 26.35
N LEU A 65 -12.95 -8.42 26.62
CA LEU A 65 -11.87 -7.51 26.97
C LEU A 65 -12.04 -6.96 28.38
N ASP A 66 -10.92 -6.69 29.04
CA ASP A 66 -10.90 -5.90 30.26
C ASP A 66 -11.06 -4.41 29.94
N ALA A 67 -11.63 -3.65 30.88
CA ALA A 67 -11.93 -2.23 30.67
C ALA A 67 -10.67 -1.38 30.42
N GLU A 68 -9.53 -1.81 30.95
CA GLU A 68 -8.23 -1.16 30.81
C GLU A 68 -7.47 -1.59 29.54
N THR A 69 -7.99 -2.59 28.81
CA THR A 69 -7.33 -3.03 27.58
C THR A 69 -7.50 -1.95 26.51
N GLU A 70 -6.41 -1.47 25.94
CA GLU A 70 -6.53 -0.63 24.76
C GLU A 70 -6.76 -1.52 23.53
N GLU A 71 -7.86 -1.31 22.83
CA GLU A 71 -8.15 -2.04 21.59
C GLU A 71 -9.03 -1.17 20.67
N PRO A 72 -8.50 -0.63 19.56
CA PRO A 72 -9.26 0.19 18.62
C PRO A 72 -10.44 -0.55 17.97
N SER A 73 -10.38 -1.88 17.86
CA SER A 73 -11.49 -2.71 17.38
C SER A 73 -12.56 -2.99 18.44
N GLY A 74 -12.33 -2.62 19.70
CA GLY A 74 -13.13 -3.04 20.84
C GLY A 74 -14.51 -2.40 20.83
N ILE A 75 -15.55 -3.25 20.81
CA ILE A 75 -16.94 -2.83 20.75
C ILE A 75 -17.49 -2.60 22.16
N SER A 76 -18.19 -1.49 22.34
CA SER A 76 -18.93 -1.19 23.57
C SER A 76 -20.42 -1.01 23.25
N PHE A 77 -21.26 -1.80 23.92
CA PHE A 77 -22.71 -1.70 23.95
C PHE A 77 -23.22 -0.42 24.65
N ARG A 78 -22.37 0.24 25.44
CA ARG A 78 -22.71 1.54 26.06
C ARG A 78 -22.69 2.69 25.06
N LEU A 79 -22.03 2.52 23.92
CA LEU A 79 -21.92 3.56 22.91
C LEU A 79 -23.16 3.56 21.98
N PRO A 80 -23.73 4.74 21.67
CA PRO A 80 -24.94 4.83 20.86
C PRO A 80 -24.70 4.36 19.42
N VAL A 81 -25.68 3.64 18.87
CA VAL A 81 -25.74 3.18 17.48
C VAL A 81 -27.02 3.73 16.83
N LYS A 82 -26.88 4.38 15.68
CA LYS A 82 -27.99 4.99 14.93
C LYS A 82 -27.96 4.52 13.49
N LYS A 83 -29.10 4.05 12.96
CA LYS A 83 -29.22 3.63 11.56
C LYS A 83 -28.70 4.72 10.62
N ALA A 84 -27.77 4.37 9.75
CA ALA A 84 -27.21 5.25 8.73
C ALA A 84 -27.88 4.99 7.38
N SER A 85 -27.92 6.02 6.53
CA SER A 85 -28.34 5.89 5.12
C SER A 85 -27.20 5.37 4.24
N ALA A 86 -25.94 5.71 4.56
CA ALA A 86 -24.75 5.20 3.89
C ALA A 86 -23.51 5.27 4.83
N PRO A 87 -22.48 4.43 4.60
CA PRO A 87 -21.19 4.55 5.30
C PRO A 87 -20.48 5.87 4.94
N THR A 88 -19.89 6.53 5.94
CA THR A 88 -19.02 7.71 5.77
C THR A 88 -17.56 7.30 5.77
N ARG A 89 -16.71 8.06 5.08
CA ARG A 89 -15.25 7.86 5.06
C ARG A 89 -14.67 8.13 6.43
N MET A 90 -13.84 7.22 6.94
CA MET A 90 -13.15 7.41 8.22
C MET A 90 -11.79 8.09 8.05
N GLY A 91 -11.34 8.77 9.11
CA GLY A 91 -10.01 9.34 9.21
C GLY A 91 -8.91 8.30 9.43
N TYR A 92 -7.67 8.77 9.53
CA TYR A 92 -6.52 7.91 9.86
C TYR A 92 -6.63 7.33 11.28
N TRP A 93 -6.09 6.12 11.46
CA TRP A 93 -6.11 5.37 12.74
C TRP A 93 -7.53 5.25 13.34
N PRO A 94 -8.48 4.68 12.59
CA PRO A 94 -9.87 4.59 13.03
C PRO A 94 -9.99 3.69 14.27
N SER A 95 -11.02 3.92 15.07
CA SER A 95 -11.37 3.03 16.19
C SER A 95 -12.87 3.06 16.42
N TYR A 96 -13.42 1.95 16.91
CA TYR A 96 -14.85 1.84 17.23
C TYR A 96 -15.31 2.91 18.23
N HIS A 97 -14.47 3.25 19.20
CA HIS A 97 -14.78 4.26 20.20
C HIS A 97 -14.97 5.65 19.57
N LYS A 98 -14.10 6.03 18.63
CA LYS A 98 -14.12 7.33 17.93
C LYS A 98 -15.21 7.45 16.86
N MET A 99 -15.82 6.33 16.43
CA MET A 99 -16.92 6.36 15.46
C MET A 99 -18.12 7.15 16.01
N SER A 100 -18.76 7.94 15.16
CA SER A 100 -20.10 8.49 15.40
C SER A 100 -21.15 7.37 15.50
N PRO A 101 -22.35 7.65 16.05
CA PRO A 101 -23.41 6.64 16.15
C PRO A 101 -23.80 6.00 14.82
N THR A 102 -23.75 6.76 13.72
CA THR A 102 -24.04 6.29 12.36
C THR A 102 -22.92 5.44 11.78
N GLU A 103 -21.66 5.78 12.07
CA GLU A 103 -20.49 4.99 11.66
C GLU A 103 -20.48 3.64 12.37
N ARG A 104 -20.80 3.59 13.68
CA ARG A 104 -20.95 2.32 14.40
C ARG A 104 -22.02 1.42 13.78
N TYR A 105 -23.14 1.98 13.32
CA TYR A 105 -24.15 1.20 12.60
C TYR A 105 -23.61 0.65 11.29
N SER A 106 -22.97 1.49 10.47
CA SER A 106 -22.37 1.07 9.19
C SER A 106 -21.32 -0.03 9.39
N TYR A 107 -20.47 0.11 10.40
CA TYR A 107 -19.48 -0.91 10.79
C TYR A 107 -20.14 -2.23 11.18
N LEU A 108 -21.06 -2.21 12.16
CA LEU A 108 -21.71 -3.42 12.65
C LEU A 108 -22.56 -4.09 11.56
N ASN A 109 -23.21 -3.30 10.70
CA ASN A 109 -23.95 -3.82 9.56
C ASN A 109 -23.03 -4.45 8.51
N TRP A 110 -21.87 -3.84 8.24
CA TRP A 110 -20.87 -4.42 7.33
C TRP A 110 -20.29 -5.74 7.83
N LEU A 111 -20.10 -5.90 9.15
CA LEU A 111 -19.67 -7.17 9.74
C LEU A 111 -20.63 -8.34 9.47
N THR A 112 -21.89 -8.07 9.08
CA THR A 112 -22.82 -9.13 8.65
C THR A 112 -22.43 -9.78 7.31
N ASN A 113 -21.68 -9.05 6.48
CA ASN A 113 -21.08 -9.55 5.25
C ASN A 113 -19.80 -8.76 4.93
N VAL A 114 -18.67 -9.26 5.45
CA VAL A 114 -17.36 -8.62 5.32
C VAL A 114 -16.82 -8.59 3.88
N ASP A 115 -17.44 -9.31 2.95
CA ASP A 115 -17.05 -9.35 1.53
C ASP A 115 -17.57 -8.12 0.77
N GLN A 116 -18.55 -7.40 1.34
CA GLN A 116 -19.12 -6.21 0.70
C GLN A 116 -18.14 -5.04 0.71
N PRO A 117 -18.10 -4.23 -0.36
CA PRO A 117 -17.26 -3.04 -0.41
C PRO A 117 -17.70 -2.03 0.66
N ILE A 118 -16.73 -1.43 1.34
CA ILE A 118 -16.93 -0.36 2.31
C ILE A 118 -15.69 0.54 2.31
N ASP A 119 -15.78 1.73 2.92
CA ASP A 119 -14.60 2.54 3.20
C ASP A 119 -13.56 1.73 3.99
N ILE A 120 -12.30 1.79 3.55
CA ILE A 120 -11.25 0.91 4.05
C ILE A 120 -10.98 1.09 5.55
N GLY A 121 -11.31 2.25 6.12
CA GLY A 121 -11.17 2.46 7.55
C GLY A 121 -11.95 1.43 8.37
N TYR A 122 -13.14 1.02 7.92
CA TYR A 122 -13.97 0.05 8.65
C TYR A 122 -13.32 -1.33 8.63
N VAL A 123 -12.72 -1.69 7.49
CA VAL A 123 -11.92 -2.91 7.34
C VAL A 123 -10.73 -2.89 8.29
N PHE A 124 -10.03 -1.76 8.41
CA PHE A 124 -8.93 -1.58 9.37
C PHE A 124 -9.36 -1.78 10.81
N VAL A 125 -10.52 -1.26 11.23
CA VAL A 125 -11.01 -1.45 12.61
C VAL A 125 -11.22 -2.93 12.92
N PHE A 126 -11.82 -3.70 12.01
CA PHE A 126 -11.94 -5.14 12.22
C PHE A 126 -10.58 -5.85 12.17
N PHE A 127 -9.73 -5.47 11.22
CA PHE A 127 -8.39 -6.01 11.04
C PHE A 127 -7.48 -5.82 12.26
N TYR A 128 -7.57 -4.69 12.97
CA TYR A 128 -6.83 -4.47 14.22
C TYR A 128 -7.15 -5.55 15.27
N GLY A 129 -8.42 -5.93 15.37
CA GLY A 129 -8.86 -7.01 16.24
C GLY A 129 -8.34 -8.38 15.80
N LEU A 130 -8.25 -8.61 14.48
CA LEU A 130 -7.68 -9.83 13.91
C LEU A 130 -6.17 -9.95 14.20
N GLU A 131 -5.41 -8.86 14.14
CA GLU A 131 -3.99 -8.86 14.51
C GLU A 131 -3.78 -9.26 15.97
N ARG A 132 -4.65 -8.80 16.88
CA ARG A 132 -4.65 -9.27 18.28
C ARG A 132 -5.06 -10.74 18.36
N MET A 133 -6.05 -11.16 17.58
CA MET A 133 -6.57 -12.53 17.57
C MET A 133 -5.52 -13.55 17.09
N ILE A 134 -4.56 -13.13 16.26
CA ILE A 134 -3.41 -13.96 15.88
C ILE A 134 -2.68 -14.47 17.13
N ALA A 135 -2.57 -13.71 18.23
CA ALA A 135 -1.84 -14.17 19.43
C ALA A 135 -2.66 -15.10 20.35
N THR A 136 -3.80 -15.61 19.89
CA THR A 136 -4.75 -16.41 20.69
C THR A 136 -4.90 -17.83 20.12
N PRO A 137 -5.59 -18.76 20.81
CA PRO A 137 -5.94 -20.05 20.23
C PRO A 137 -6.81 -19.99 18.96
N LYS A 138 -7.33 -18.82 18.58
CA LYS A 138 -8.13 -18.60 17.36
C LYS A 138 -7.30 -18.14 16.16
N HIS A 139 -5.97 -18.28 16.22
CA HIS A 139 -5.06 -17.81 15.16
C HIS A 139 -5.44 -18.30 13.75
N ASP A 140 -5.88 -19.55 13.60
CA ASP A 140 -6.21 -20.12 12.29
C ASP A 140 -7.44 -19.45 11.66
N ALA A 141 -8.44 -19.16 12.49
CA ALA A 141 -9.63 -18.45 12.07
C ALA A 141 -9.29 -16.99 11.74
N ALA A 142 -8.41 -16.35 12.52
CA ALA A 142 -7.92 -15.01 12.24
C ALA A 142 -7.16 -14.93 10.91
N VAL A 143 -6.22 -15.85 10.65
CA VAL A 143 -5.46 -15.94 9.40
C VAL A 143 -6.39 -16.12 8.19
N LYS A 144 -7.36 -17.03 8.29
CA LYS A 144 -8.36 -17.24 7.22
C LYS A 144 -9.22 -16.00 6.97
N MET A 145 -9.62 -15.30 8.03
CA MET A 145 -10.38 -14.07 7.91
C MET A 145 -9.55 -12.94 7.30
N ILE A 146 -8.28 -12.78 7.69
CA ILE A 146 -7.36 -11.81 7.07
C ILE A 146 -7.21 -12.08 5.58
N HIS A 147 -7.03 -13.35 5.18
CA HIS A 147 -7.00 -13.74 3.77
C HIS A 147 -8.30 -13.38 3.05
N ARG A 148 -9.47 -13.71 3.62
CA ARG A 148 -10.78 -13.38 3.03
C ARG A 148 -10.97 -11.88 2.84
N LEU A 149 -10.60 -11.07 3.83
CA LEU A 149 -10.63 -9.61 3.70
C LEU A 149 -9.70 -9.13 2.60
N LYS A 150 -8.50 -9.71 2.50
CA LYS A 150 -7.54 -9.38 1.43
C LYS A 150 -8.09 -9.68 0.05
N GLU A 151 -8.81 -10.79 -0.13
CA GLU A 151 -9.43 -11.13 -1.43
C GLU A 151 -10.46 -10.10 -1.89
N HIS A 152 -11.24 -9.54 -0.96
CA HIS A 152 -12.35 -8.62 -1.28
C HIS A 152 -11.96 -7.12 -1.19
N HIS A 153 -10.89 -6.77 -0.47
CA HIS A 153 -10.47 -5.38 -0.20
C HIS A 153 -9.07 -5.06 -0.72
N ASN A 154 -8.60 -5.76 -1.75
CA ASN A 154 -7.24 -5.61 -2.31
C ASN A 154 -6.94 -4.29 -3.03
N GLU A 155 -7.93 -3.41 -3.21
CA GLU A 155 -7.74 -2.12 -3.88
C GLU A 155 -6.92 -1.13 -3.05
N SER A 156 -6.89 -1.30 -1.73
CA SER A 156 -6.09 -0.49 -0.82
C SER A 156 -4.66 -1.03 -0.70
N GLY A 157 -3.70 -0.27 -1.22
CA GLY A 157 -2.28 -0.62 -1.15
C GLY A 157 -1.76 -0.74 0.29
N SER A 158 -2.21 0.15 1.20
CA SER A 158 -1.81 0.09 2.61
C SER A 158 -2.38 -1.14 3.32
N PHE A 159 -3.65 -1.47 3.08
CA PHE A 159 -4.27 -2.67 3.65
C PHE A 159 -3.61 -3.95 3.13
N SER A 160 -3.28 -3.98 1.82
CA SER A 160 -2.55 -5.10 1.24
C SER A 160 -1.18 -5.29 1.90
N SER A 161 -0.45 -4.21 2.20
CA SER A 161 0.83 -4.29 2.92
C SER A 161 0.66 -4.84 4.33
N TYR A 162 -0.16 -4.19 5.17
CA TYR A 162 -0.32 -4.60 6.57
C TYR A 162 -0.90 -6.03 6.71
N SER A 163 -1.80 -6.44 5.81
CA SER A 163 -2.30 -7.82 5.82
C SER A 163 -1.21 -8.84 5.49
N ASP A 164 -0.28 -8.54 4.58
CA ASP A 164 0.89 -9.41 4.32
C ASP A 164 1.79 -9.51 5.56
N GLU A 165 2.02 -8.37 6.23
CA GLU A 165 2.86 -8.29 7.43
C GLU A 165 2.24 -9.08 8.60
N ALA A 166 0.91 -9.01 8.78
CA ALA A 166 0.20 -9.80 9.78
C ALA A 166 0.22 -11.31 9.47
N LEU A 167 0.11 -11.71 8.21
CA LEU A 167 0.24 -13.11 7.80
C LEU A 167 1.66 -13.64 8.04
N ALA A 168 2.68 -12.84 7.73
CA ALA A 168 4.08 -13.17 8.05
C ALA A 168 4.29 -13.27 9.57
N TYR A 169 3.70 -12.37 10.35
CA TYR A 169 3.72 -12.44 11.81
C TYR A 169 3.10 -13.73 12.34
N ALA A 170 1.93 -14.12 11.86
CA ALA A 170 1.29 -15.38 12.26
C ALA A 170 2.19 -16.58 11.95
N ALA A 171 2.78 -16.62 10.75
CA ALA A 171 3.68 -17.70 10.36
C ALA A 171 4.88 -17.82 11.33
N LEU A 172 5.50 -16.69 11.66
CA LEU A 172 6.66 -16.62 12.57
C LEU A 172 6.30 -16.96 14.01
N LEU A 173 5.15 -16.48 14.49
CA LEU A 173 4.70 -16.73 15.86
C LEU A 173 4.46 -18.23 16.10
N TYR A 174 3.88 -18.92 15.12
CA TYR A 174 3.45 -20.32 15.25
C TYR A 174 4.38 -21.35 14.61
N HIS A 175 5.45 -20.91 13.95
CA HIS A 175 6.33 -21.80 13.17
C HIS A 175 5.58 -22.60 12.10
N ASP A 176 4.59 -21.96 11.49
CA ASP A 176 3.74 -22.56 10.47
C ASP A 176 3.88 -21.73 9.19
N PRO A 177 4.42 -22.27 8.08
CA PRO A 177 4.52 -21.53 6.83
C PRO A 177 3.17 -21.34 6.12
N THR A 178 2.10 -22.02 6.56
CA THR A 178 0.78 -22.01 5.91
C THR A 178 0.22 -20.59 5.67
N PRO A 179 0.30 -19.62 6.60
CA PRO A 179 -0.20 -18.26 6.36
C PRO A 179 0.50 -17.54 5.21
N LEU A 180 1.75 -17.90 4.89
CA LEU A 180 2.53 -17.26 3.83
C LEU A 180 1.95 -17.53 2.44
N GLN A 181 1.20 -18.62 2.25
CA GLN A 181 0.58 -18.94 0.95
C GLN A 181 -0.45 -17.88 0.51
N TYR A 182 -0.94 -17.08 1.46
CA TYR A 182 -1.94 -16.03 1.24
C TYR A 182 -1.31 -14.69 0.82
N ILE A 183 0.02 -14.56 0.92
CA ILE A 183 0.77 -13.38 0.49
C ILE A 183 1.02 -13.47 -1.02
N ARG A 184 0.64 -12.43 -1.78
CA ARG A 184 0.85 -12.36 -3.24
C ARG A 184 1.55 -11.07 -3.64
N GLY A 185 2.39 -11.11 -4.68
CA GLY A 185 2.94 -9.90 -5.33
C GLY A 185 4.41 -9.58 -4.98
N THR A 186 4.78 -8.30 -5.02
CA THR A 186 6.17 -7.80 -4.96
C THR A 186 6.82 -7.84 -3.57
N ASN A 187 6.10 -8.28 -2.54
CA ASN A 187 6.63 -8.53 -1.19
C ASN A 187 7.47 -9.83 -1.11
N THR A 188 8.02 -10.29 -2.24
CA THR A 188 8.71 -11.58 -2.33
C THR A 188 9.95 -11.67 -1.45
N SER A 189 10.56 -10.54 -1.09
CA SER A 189 11.60 -10.51 -0.04
C SER A 189 10.99 -11.10 1.24
N MET A 190 9.98 -10.46 1.81
CA MET A 190 9.30 -10.86 3.06
C MET A 190 8.81 -12.33 3.07
N LEU A 191 8.28 -12.79 1.93
CA LEU A 191 7.83 -14.18 1.74
C LEU A 191 8.98 -15.17 1.84
N ILE A 192 10.09 -14.88 1.17
CA ILE A 192 11.31 -15.69 1.20
C ILE A 192 11.98 -15.64 2.56
N LEU A 193 12.03 -14.47 3.18
CA LEU A 193 12.62 -14.26 4.50
C LEU A 193 11.91 -15.09 5.57
N SER A 194 10.58 -15.12 5.52
CA SER A 194 9.78 -15.89 6.45
C SER A 194 9.92 -17.40 6.19
N LYS A 195 9.80 -17.86 4.94
CA LYS A 195 9.86 -19.29 4.61
C LYS A 195 11.26 -19.91 4.79
N ALA A 196 12.30 -19.18 4.43
CA ALA A 196 13.68 -19.56 4.67
C ALA A 196 14.04 -19.72 6.16
N THR A 197 13.35 -18.99 7.05
CA THR A 197 13.51 -19.13 8.50
C THR A 197 13.01 -20.49 8.99
N PHE A 198 12.03 -21.10 8.30
CA PHE A 198 11.47 -22.41 8.68
C PHE A 198 12.19 -23.58 8.01
N ASP A 199 12.40 -23.50 6.69
CA ASP A 199 12.80 -24.67 5.90
C ASP A 199 14.30 -24.66 5.52
N HIS A 200 15.03 -23.57 5.80
CA HIS A 200 16.42 -23.39 5.39
C HIS A 200 16.69 -23.67 3.89
N ARG A 201 15.69 -23.44 3.03
CA ARG A 201 15.77 -23.74 1.59
C ARG A 201 15.01 -22.74 0.74
N LEU A 202 15.41 -22.62 -0.53
CA LEU A 202 14.66 -21.91 -1.58
C LEU A 202 14.48 -22.79 -2.81
N THR A 203 13.23 -22.96 -3.24
CA THR A 203 12.87 -23.70 -4.46
C THR A 203 13.05 -22.84 -5.72
N ALA A 204 13.01 -23.47 -6.89
CA ALA A 204 13.15 -22.77 -8.18
C ALA A 204 12.09 -21.67 -8.36
N ASP A 205 10.81 -21.97 -8.10
CA ASP A 205 9.71 -21.01 -8.19
C ASP A 205 9.91 -19.80 -7.27
N GLU A 206 10.34 -20.03 -6.03
CA GLU A 206 10.61 -18.95 -5.07
C GLU A 206 11.74 -18.05 -5.54
N ILE A 207 12.84 -18.64 -5.99
CA ILE A 207 13.99 -17.92 -6.56
C ILE A 207 13.55 -17.07 -7.76
N MET A 208 12.68 -17.60 -8.63
CA MET A 208 12.15 -16.90 -9.79
C MET A 208 11.21 -15.75 -9.40
N SER A 209 10.28 -16.01 -8.49
CA SER A 209 9.29 -15.04 -8.00
C SER A 209 9.96 -13.85 -7.29
N SER A 210 11.15 -14.06 -6.74
CA SER A 210 11.90 -13.08 -5.95
C SER A 210 13.14 -12.51 -6.63
N SER A 211 13.36 -12.83 -7.90
CA SER A 211 14.63 -12.55 -8.58
C SER A 211 15.09 -11.10 -8.41
N ARG A 212 14.16 -10.13 -8.44
CA ARG A 212 14.46 -8.70 -8.25
C ARG A 212 14.98 -8.37 -6.86
N GLY A 213 14.46 -9.02 -5.82
CA GLY A 213 14.94 -8.85 -4.45
C GLY A 213 16.43 -9.22 -4.34
N PHE A 214 16.86 -10.23 -5.09
CA PHE A 214 18.25 -10.62 -5.21
C PHE A 214 19.05 -9.81 -6.25
N GLY A 215 18.54 -8.68 -6.75
CA GLY A 215 19.24 -7.84 -7.71
C GLY A 215 19.26 -8.38 -9.15
N TRP A 216 18.35 -9.28 -9.51
CA TRP A 216 18.20 -9.80 -10.87
C TRP A 216 17.03 -9.14 -11.63
N ASP A 217 17.36 -8.19 -12.50
CA ASP A 217 16.37 -7.42 -13.27
C ASP A 217 15.94 -8.10 -14.58
N ASN A 218 16.78 -9.00 -15.12
CA ASN A 218 16.54 -9.65 -16.41
C ASN A 218 15.50 -10.79 -16.32
N THR A 219 14.26 -10.38 -16.09
CA THR A 219 13.10 -11.27 -15.89
C THR A 219 12.44 -11.70 -17.20
N ARG A 220 13.07 -11.49 -18.35
CA ARG A 220 12.47 -11.75 -19.68
C ARG A 220 12.04 -13.20 -19.84
N TYR A 221 12.93 -14.16 -19.56
CA TYR A 221 12.61 -15.58 -19.73
C TYR A 221 11.76 -16.13 -18.59
N ILE A 222 11.98 -15.67 -17.35
CA ILE A 222 11.10 -15.96 -16.21
C ILE A 222 9.62 -15.65 -16.54
N LYS A 223 9.37 -14.53 -17.25
CA LYS A 223 8.01 -14.11 -17.63
C LYS A 223 7.46 -14.81 -18.86
N ASN A 224 8.28 -14.96 -19.91
CA ASN A 224 7.78 -15.38 -21.22
C ASN A 224 7.90 -16.89 -21.46
N GLU A 225 8.80 -17.56 -20.74
CA GLU A 225 9.18 -18.97 -20.95
C GLU A 225 9.31 -19.64 -19.57
N HIS A 226 8.31 -19.42 -18.70
CA HIS A 226 8.34 -19.73 -17.26
C HIS A 226 8.71 -21.18 -16.96
N GLU A 227 7.96 -22.14 -17.52
CA GLU A 227 8.18 -23.59 -17.30
C GLU A 227 9.58 -24.03 -17.74
N LEU A 228 10.04 -23.56 -18.90
CA LEU A 228 11.38 -23.89 -19.41
C LEU A 228 12.47 -23.28 -18.53
N PHE A 229 12.28 -22.04 -18.06
CA PHE A 229 13.22 -21.39 -17.16
C PHE A 229 13.27 -22.09 -15.80
N GLU A 230 12.12 -22.44 -15.24
CA GLU A 230 12.00 -23.17 -13.98
C GLU A 230 12.68 -24.54 -14.07
N HIS A 231 12.43 -25.29 -15.15
CA HIS A 231 13.10 -26.56 -15.40
C HIS A 231 14.63 -26.39 -15.45
N ASN A 232 15.12 -25.41 -16.20
CA ASN A 232 16.56 -25.15 -16.31
C ASN A 232 17.18 -24.71 -14.98
N LEU A 233 16.44 -23.95 -14.17
CA LEU A 233 16.87 -23.56 -12.83
C LEU A 233 16.91 -24.77 -11.89
N LEU A 234 15.90 -25.65 -11.93
CA LEU A 234 15.87 -26.90 -11.17
C LEU A 234 17.08 -27.79 -11.53
N VAL A 235 17.39 -27.94 -12.81
CA VAL A 235 18.59 -28.66 -13.28
C VAL A 235 19.87 -28.01 -12.76
N CYS A 236 19.95 -26.67 -12.70
CA CYS A 236 21.10 -25.99 -12.10
C CYS A 236 21.24 -26.28 -10.61
N LEU A 237 20.13 -26.27 -9.87
CA LEU A 237 20.09 -26.60 -8.44
C LEU A 237 20.57 -28.03 -8.20
N GLN A 238 20.04 -29.00 -8.93
CA GLN A 238 20.45 -30.41 -8.86
C GLN A 238 21.94 -30.59 -9.16
N ASN A 239 22.47 -29.88 -10.15
CA ASN A 239 23.87 -30.00 -10.54
C ASN A 239 24.83 -29.41 -9.50
N LEU A 240 24.52 -28.21 -8.99
CA LEU A 240 25.41 -27.48 -8.07
C LEU A 240 25.26 -27.92 -6.61
N TYR A 241 24.03 -28.16 -6.16
CA TYR A 241 23.71 -28.43 -4.76
C TYR A 241 23.30 -29.87 -4.47
N LYS A 242 23.15 -30.72 -5.51
CA LYS A 242 22.70 -32.12 -5.40
C LYS A 242 21.32 -32.26 -4.74
N GLN A 243 20.50 -31.23 -4.86
CA GLN A 243 19.14 -31.13 -4.30
C GLN A 243 18.27 -30.31 -5.26
N ASP A 244 16.95 -30.41 -5.08
CA ASP A 244 15.95 -29.67 -5.88
C ASP A 244 15.70 -28.24 -5.35
N TYR A 245 16.57 -27.76 -4.46
CA TYR A 245 16.47 -26.47 -3.79
C TYR A 245 17.86 -25.89 -3.50
N TYR A 246 17.93 -24.57 -3.33
CA TYR A 246 19.10 -23.88 -2.79
C TYR A 246 19.12 -24.03 -1.27
N PRO A 247 20.13 -24.66 -0.66
CA PRO A 247 20.26 -24.75 0.79
C PRO A 247 20.76 -23.41 1.33
N ILE A 248 19.99 -22.80 2.22
CA ILE A 248 20.37 -21.54 2.85
C ILE A 248 21.46 -21.85 3.87
N PRO A 249 22.61 -21.15 3.84
CA PRO A 249 23.68 -21.39 4.80
C PRO A 249 23.21 -21.19 6.24
N ASN A 250 23.65 -22.05 7.17
CA ASN A 250 23.32 -22.01 8.60
C ASN A 250 23.90 -20.80 9.37
N LEU A 251 24.24 -19.71 8.67
CA LEU A 251 24.78 -18.46 9.22
C LEU A 251 23.68 -17.37 9.27
N LEU A 252 22.43 -17.76 9.57
CA LEU A 252 21.28 -16.85 9.61
C LEU A 252 21.52 -15.63 10.54
N ASP A 253 22.25 -15.83 11.63
CA ASP A 253 22.58 -14.78 12.60
C ASP A 253 23.51 -13.68 12.04
N GLN A 254 24.18 -13.93 10.90
CA GLN A 254 25.06 -12.97 10.21
C GLN A 254 24.35 -12.24 9.07
N VAL A 255 23.09 -12.58 8.81
CA VAL A 255 22.28 -11.95 7.77
C VAL A 255 21.68 -10.66 8.35
N PRO A 256 21.73 -9.54 7.61
CA PRO A 256 21.04 -8.31 8.01
C PRO A 256 19.57 -8.59 8.35
N ARG A 257 18.96 -7.81 9.23
CA ARG A 257 17.56 -7.98 9.61
C ARG A 257 16.71 -6.86 9.04
N THR A 258 15.46 -7.16 8.73
CA THR A 258 14.42 -6.18 8.36
C THR A 258 13.25 -6.27 9.33
N GLN A 259 12.38 -5.26 9.33
CA GLN A 259 11.29 -5.13 10.31
C GLN A 259 9.91 -5.22 9.64
N LEU A 260 9.06 -6.04 10.22
CA LEU A 260 7.63 -6.09 10.02
C LEU A 260 6.90 -5.23 11.04
N HIS A 261 5.77 -4.66 10.68
CA HIS A 261 4.96 -3.74 11.48
C HIS A 261 3.50 -4.19 11.48
N LEU A 262 2.94 -4.42 12.67
CA LEU A 262 1.49 -4.61 12.80
C LEU A 262 0.76 -3.26 12.76
N ALA A 263 -0.41 -3.23 12.13
CA ALA A 263 -1.19 -2.00 12.01
C ALA A 263 -1.84 -1.59 13.35
N ASN A 264 -2.14 -2.53 14.24
CA ASN A 264 -2.76 -2.24 15.52
C ASN A 264 -1.74 -1.67 16.52
N LEU A 265 -1.73 -0.33 16.65
CA LEU A 265 -0.87 0.39 17.59
C LEU A 265 -1.13 0.07 19.06
N SER A 266 -2.28 -0.55 19.41
CA SER A 266 -2.52 -0.98 20.79
C SER A 266 -1.74 -2.25 21.17
N ILE A 267 -1.14 -2.92 20.19
CA ILE A 267 -0.21 -4.05 20.39
C ILE A 267 1.23 -3.55 20.55
N ALA A 268 1.48 -2.25 20.31
CA ALA A 268 2.77 -1.61 20.50
C ALA A 268 3.27 -1.77 21.94
N THR A 269 4.56 -2.06 22.09
CA THR A 269 5.25 -2.14 23.38
C THR A 269 6.06 -0.88 23.70
N ASP A 270 6.30 -0.02 22.70
CA ASP A 270 7.18 1.14 22.81
C ASP A 270 6.44 2.44 22.46
N GLU A 271 6.59 3.44 23.33
CA GLU A 271 6.16 4.81 23.12
C GLU A 271 7.38 5.69 22.79
N ARG A 272 7.30 6.50 21.75
CA ARG A 272 8.30 7.54 21.48
C ARG A 272 7.75 8.90 21.83
N VAL A 273 8.46 9.59 22.71
CA VAL A 273 8.30 11.02 22.91
C VAL A 273 8.95 11.72 21.71
N ILE A 274 8.13 12.37 20.91
CA ILE A 274 8.53 13.27 19.84
C ILE A 274 8.58 14.67 20.42
N ASP A 275 9.77 15.25 20.39
CA ASP A 275 9.95 16.65 20.67
C ASP A 275 9.42 17.49 19.50
N LEU A 276 8.40 18.29 19.77
CA LEU A 276 7.80 19.22 18.80
C LEU A 276 8.45 20.61 18.87
N GLY A 277 9.46 20.78 19.72
CA GLY A 277 10.17 22.03 19.92
C GLY A 277 9.43 23.01 20.82
N ILE A 278 9.94 24.25 20.87
CA ILE A 278 9.36 25.32 21.68
C ILE A 278 8.33 26.08 20.83
N ILE A 279 7.08 26.10 21.28
CA ILE A 279 5.98 26.85 20.68
C ILE A 279 5.39 27.75 21.78
N ASP A 280 5.34 29.05 21.53
CA ASP A 280 4.91 30.09 22.50
C ASP A 280 5.68 30.10 23.82
N GLY A 281 6.97 29.74 23.79
CA GLY A 281 7.84 29.72 24.97
C GLY A 281 7.70 28.47 25.85
N TYR A 282 6.85 27.51 25.46
CA TYR A 282 6.71 26.23 26.13
C TYR A 282 7.31 25.11 25.28
N HIS A 283 8.00 24.17 25.93
CA HIS A 283 8.54 22.99 25.27
C HIS A 283 7.41 21.98 25.05
N TRP A 284 7.11 21.69 23.79
CA TRP A 284 6.05 20.75 23.42
C TRP A 284 6.64 19.40 23.08
N THR A 285 6.07 18.36 23.67
CA THR A 285 6.36 16.98 23.30
C THR A 285 5.05 16.25 23.04
N THR A 286 5.01 15.39 22.03
CA THR A 286 3.90 14.46 21.81
C THR A 286 4.40 13.03 21.90
N THR A 287 3.61 12.15 22.50
CA THR A 287 3.95 10.74 22.55
C THR A 287 3.26 10.02 21.41
N MET A 288 4.04 9.49 20.48
CA MET A 288 3.53 8.62 19.41
C MET A 288 3.83 7.16 19.74
N ARG A 289 2.82 6.32 19.58
CA ARG A 289 2.99 4.86 19.67
C ARG A 289 3.58 4.32 18.39
N ILE A 290 4.52 3.40 18.55
CA ILE A 290 5.19 2.77 17.42
C ILE A 290 4.54 1.43 17.17
N PRO A 291 4.15 1.10 15.92
CA PRO A 291 3.69 -0.24 15.54
C PRO A 291 4.56 -1.35 16.15
N LYS A 292 3.94 -2.45 16.61
CA LYS A 292 4.71 -3.62 17.07
C LYS A 292 5.63 -4.08 15.94
N ARG A 293 6.93 -4.12 16.23
CA ARG A 293 7.97 -4.50 15.28
C ARG A 293 8.34 -5.96 15.44
N ILE A 294 8.45 -6.68 14.33
CA ILE A 294 8.96 -8.05 14.31
C ILE A 294 10.18 -8.10 13.39
N ASP A 295 11.35 -8.35 13.97
CA ASP A 295 12.57 -8.46 13.18
C ASP A 295 12.65 -9.83 12.51
N ILE A 296 12.97 -9.85 11.22
CA ILE A 296 13.22 -11.08 10.47
C ILE A 296 14.56 -11.00 9.72
N PRO A 297 15.26 -12.13 9.48
CA PRO A 297 16.45 -12.12 8.64
C PRO A 297 16.12 -11.67 7.22
N ASP A 298 16.97 -10.84 6.61
CA ASP A 298 16.89 -10.36 5.23
C ASP A 298 17.99 -10.98 4.33
N PHE A 299 17.72 -12.17 3.82
CA PHE A 299 18.57 -12.91 2.88
C PHE A 299 18.89 -12.15 1.61
N SER A 300 18.03 -11.23 1.17
CA SER A 300 18.30 -10.42 -0.03
C SER A 300 19.46 -9.45 0.18
N GLN A 301 19.71 -9.05 1.43
CA GLN A 301 20.84 -8.21 1.82
C GLN A 301 22.11 -9.03 2.13
N SER A 302 22.03 -10.36 2.15
CA SER A 302 23.22 -11.21 2.29
C SER A 302 24.01 -11.25 0.98
N LYS A 303 25.22 -10.70 0.99
CA LYS A 303 26.12 -10.72 -0.18
C LYS A 303 26.41 -12.14 -0.70
N ILE A 304 26.51 -13.12 0.21
CA ILE A 304 26.80 -14.51 -0.15
C ILE A 304 25.58 -15.12 -0.85
N ILE A 305 24.41 -15.04 -0.22
CA ILE A 305 23.18 -15.64 -0.76
C ILE A 305 22.80 -14.96 -2.07
N SER A 306 22.83 -13.62 -2.12
CA SER A 306 22.50 -12.87 -3.33
C SER A 306 23.44 -13.20 -4.49
N ARG A 307 24.75 -13.37 -4.23
CA ARG A 307 25.70 -13.83 -5.26
C ARG A 307 25.34 -15.22 -5.77
N ASP A 308 25.09 -16.17 -4.88
CA ASP A 308 24.79 -17.56 -5.26
C ASP A 308 23.49 -17.66 -6.07
N ILE A 309 22.44 -16.94 -5.65
CA ILE A 309 21.15 -16.85 -6.33
C ILE A 309 21.31 -16.19 -7.71
N GLN A 310 22.03 -15.07 -7.81
CA GLN A 310 22.29 -14.40 -9.08
C GLN A 310 23.05 -15.31 -10.04
N GLN A 311 24.00 -16.11 -9.53
CA GLN A 311 24.72 -17.09 -10.35
C GLN A 311 23.78 -18.18 -10.88
N LEU A 312 22.91 -18.73 -10.04
CA LEU A 312 21.88 -19.69 -10.44
C LEU A 312 20.98 -19.12 -11.55
N LEU A 313 20.44 -17.91 -11.34
CA LEU A 313 19.59 -17.21 -12.30
C LEU A 313 20.31 -16.95 -13.63
N LYS A 314 21.61 -16.59 -13.58
CA LYS A 314 22.43 -16.38 -14.77
C LYS A 314 22.64 -17.67 -15.57
N ILE A 315 22.98 -18.78 -14.90
CA ILE A 315 23.19 -20.07 -15.57
C ILE A 315 21.88 -20.55 -16.21
N ALA A 316 20.77 -20.50 -15.46
CA ALA A 316 19.45 -20.85 -15.98
C ALA A 316 19.03 -19.95 -17.16
N HIS A 317 19.38 -18.66 -17.12
CA HIS A 317 19.11 -17.72 -18.21
C HIS A 317 19.84 -18.08 -19.50
N GLU A 318 21.15 -18.31 -19.44
CA GLU A 318 21.92 -18.69 -20.63
C GLU A 318 21.49 -20.06 -21.16
N LYS A 319 21.22 -21.02 -20.27
CA LYS A 319 20.71 -22.34 -20.66
C LYS A 319 19.35 -22.25 -21.37
N THR A 320 18.43 -21.45 -20.84
CA THR A 320 17.11 -21.20 -21.46
C THR A 320 17.27 -20.55 -22.84
N LYS A 321 18.19 -19.60 -22.98
CA LYS A 321 18.50 -18.96 -24.26
C LYS A 321 19.07 -19.96 -25.28
N GLU A 322 19.96 -20.85 -24.87
CA GLU A 322 20.51 -21.92 -25.72
C GLU A 322 19.45 -22.92 -26.16
N ASP A 323 18.61 -23.39 -25.24
CA ASP A 323 17.59 -24.38 -25.55
C ASP A 323 16.51 -23.79 -26.47
N LEU A 324 16.12 -22.53 -26.24
CA LEU A 324 15.26 -21.80 -27.19
C LEU A 324 15.92 -21.65 -28.57
N ALA A 325 17.24 -21.46 -28.65
CA ALA A 325 17.94 -21.40 -29.93
C ALA A 325 17.95 -22.76 -30.66
N LYS A 326 18.09 -23.86 -29.93
CA LYS A 326 17.98 -25.23 -30.48
C LYS A 326 16.56 -25.54 -30.95
N MET A 327 15.55 -25.25 -30.13
CA MET A 327 14.13 -25.41 -30.49
C MET A 327 13.76 -24.62 -31.75
N ARG A 328 14.32 -23.40 -31.93
CA ARG A 328 14.12 -22.61 -33.16
C ARG A 328 14.72 -23.28 -34.40
N LYS A 329 15.87 -23.95 -34.27
CA LYS A 329 16.49 -24.68 -35.38
C LYS A 329 15.70 -25.95 -35.75
N ASN A 330 15.05 -26.57 -34.77
CA ASN A 330 14.32 -27.83 -34.96
C ASN A 330 12.83 -27.63 -35.30
N GLY A 331 12.31 -26.39 -35.25
CA GLY A 331 10.90 -26.08 -35.53
C GLY A 331 9.91 -26.39 -34.39
N GLU A 332 10.40 -26.83 -33.23
CA GLU A 332 9.61 -27.38 -32.11
C GLU A 332 9.19 -26.34 -31.06
N ARG A 333 8.95 -25.08 -31.46
CA ARG A 333 8.72 -24.02 -30.46
C ARG A 333 7.50 -24.37 -29.57
N PRO A 334 7.64 -24.43 -28.23
CA PRO A 334 6.48 -24.45 -27.33
C PRO A 334 5.62 -23.22 -27.63
N LYS A 335 4.29 -23.36 -27.60
CA LYS A 335 3.39 -22.20 -27.72
C LYS A 335 3.69 -21.25 -26.57
N ALA A 336 4.53 -20.24 -26.82
CA ALA A 336 4.75 -19.15 -25.88
C ALA A 336 3.39 -18.67 -25.39
N ALA A 337 3.20 -18.58 -24.08
CA ALA A 337 2.03 -17.93 -23.50
C ALA A 337 1.80 -16.66 -24.32
N ALA A 338 0.63 -16.59 -24.98
CA ALA A 338 0.41 -15.70 -26.11
C ALA A 338 1.01 -14.33 -25.77
N LYS A 339 2.06 -13.92 -26.50
CA LYS A 339 2.56 -12.54 -26.39
C LYS A 339 1.31 -11.69 -26.54
N LYS A 340 0.89 -11.02 -25.46
CA LYS A 340 -0.14 -9.99 -25.59
C LYS A 340 0.34 -9.15 -26.77
N PRO A 341 -0.46 -9.03 -27.85
CA PRO A 341 -0.04 -8.25 -29.00
C PRO A 341 0.45 -6.92 -28.45
N SER A 342 1.59 -6.41 -28.94
CA SER A 342 2.06 -5.08 -28.55
C SER A 342 0.85 -4.17 -28.65
N ARG A 343 0.33 -3.75 -27.49
CA ARG A 343 -1.02 -3.18 -27.41
C ARG A 343 -0.94 -1.98 -28.34
N LYS A 344 -1.68 -1.99 -29.47
CA LYS A 344 -1.65 -0.88 -30.43
C LYS A 344 -1.78 0.39 -29.60
N LYS A 345 -0.84 1.34 -29.75
CA LYS A 345 -0.88 2.61 -29.01
C LYS A 345 -2.28 3.16 -29.23
N ARG A 346 -3.06 3.26 -28.15
CA ARG A 346 -4.39 3.85 -28.21
C ARG A 346 -4.14 5.34 -28.38
N ILE A 347 -4.77 5.95 -29.36
CA ILE A 347 -4.61 7.38 -29.66
C ILE A 347 -5.99 8.02 -29.50
N ASN A 348 -6.04 9.17 -28.84
CA ASN A 348 -7.23 9.99 -28.80
C ASN A 348 -7.47 10.51 -30.24
N PRO A 349 -8.64 10.25 -30.86
CA PRO A 349 -8.90 10.62 -32.24
C PRO A 349 -8.97 12.14 -32.46
N ASP A 350 -9.31 12.91 -31.43
CA ASP A 350 -9.53 14.34 -31.52
C ASP A 350 -8.21 15.12 -31.34
N THR A 351 -7.33 14.65 -30.46
CA THR A 351 -6.07 15.35 -30.13
C THR A 351 -4.82 14.71 -30.72
N GLY A 352 -4.89 13.45 -31.15
CA GLY A 352 -3.74 12.69 -31.65
C GLY A 352 -2.78 12.18 -30.56
N TYR A 353 -3.04 12.47 -29.28
CA TYR A 353 -2.16 12.03 -28.19
C TYR A 353 -2.46 10.61 -27.68
N PRO A 354 -1.48 9.92 -27.08
CA PRO A 354 -1.68 8.59 -26.51
C PRO A 354 -2.71 8.55 -25.38
N LEU A 355 -3.69 7.64 -25.51
CA LEU A 355 -4.62 7.23 -24.47
C LEU A 355 -3.97 6.18 -23.55
N SER A 356 -4.23 6.30 -22.26
CA SER A 356 -3.97 5.24 -21.30
C SER A 356 -4.96 4.09 -21.44
N THR A 357 -4.78 3.00 -20.68
CA THR A 357 -5.74 1.89 -20.67
C THR A 357 -7.07 2.31 -20.04
N GLU A 358 -8.20 1.72 -20.47
CA GLU A 358 -9.52 1.97 -19.86
C GLU A 358 -9.51 1.86 -18.34
N LYS A 359 -8.87 0.82 -17.78
CA LYS A 359 -8.72 0.65 -16.33
C LYS A 359 -8.04 1.86 -15.67
N ALA A 360 -6.98 2.39 -16.28
CA ALA A 360 -6.24 3.52 -15.75
C ALA A 360 -7.03 4.84 -15.86
N ILE A 361 -7.81 5.01 -16.94
CA ILE A 361 -8.73 6.15 -17.12
C ILE A 361 -9.84 6.10 -16.07
N ALA A 362 -10.47 4.93 -15.88
CA ALA A 362 -11.50 4.73 -14.87
C ALA A 362 -10.98 5.03 -13.46
N CYS A 363 -9.79 4.53 -13.11
CA CYS A 363 -9.15 4.80 -11.83
C CYS A 363 -8.87 6.31 -11.63
N ALA A 364 -8.33 7.00 -12.63
CA ALA A 364 -8.10 8.44 -12.56
C ALA A 364 -9.40 9.24 -12.44
N ARG A 365 -10.46 8.80 -13.12
CA ARG A 365 -11.79 9.41 -13.06
C ARG A 365 -12.39 9.30 -11.67
N GLU A 366 -12.32 8.12 -11.05
CA GLU A 366 -12.81 7.92 -9.68
C GLU A 366 -11.96 8.70 -8.66
N LEU A 367 -10.62 8.75 -8.84
CA LEU A 367 -9.76 9.59 -8.01
C LEU A 367 -10.14 11.07 -8.10
N TYR A 368 -10.34 11.60 -9.31
CA TYR A 368 -10.78 12.98 -9.50
C TYR A 368 -12.15 13.24 -8.87
N LYS A 369 -13.15 12.39 -9.14
CA LYS A 369 -14.48 12.48 -8.51
C LYS A 369 -14.41 12.47 -6.99
N SER A 370 -13.62 11.57 -6.42
CA SER A 370 -13.44 11.47 -4.97
C SER A 370 -12.79 12.73 -4.38
N THR A 371 -11.94 13.42 -5.15
CA THR A 371 -11.25 14.63 -4.72
C THR A 371 -12.20 15.82 -4.69
N ILE A 372 -13.03 16.01 -5.71
CA ILE A 372 -14.02 17.12 -5.75
C ILE A 372 -15.24 16.90 -4.86
N ALA A 373 -15.47 15.65 -4.41
CA ALA A 373 -16.52 15.32 -3.46
C ALA A 373 -16.13 15.67 -2.00
N VAL A 374 -14.86 16.00 -1.73
CA VAL A 374 -14.40 16.44 -0.41
C VAL A 374 -14.93 17.85 -0.17
N HIS A 375 -15.63 18.05 0.93
CA HIS A 375 -15.98 19.40 1.39
C HIS A 375 -14.74 20.08 1.99
N PRO A 376 -14.51 21.39 1.73
CA PRO A 376 -13.41 22.13 2.34
C PRO A 376 -13.39 21.93 3.85
N GLN A 377 -12.20 21.66 4.39
CA GLN A 377 -12.05 21.35 5.81
C GLN A 377 -12.43 22.57 6.67
N GLN A 378 -13.04 22.34 7.83
CA GLN A 378 -13.33 23.43 8.77
C GLN A 378 -12.02 23.98 9.33
N LEU A 379 -11.93 25.32 9.41
CA LEU A 379 -10.78 26.01 9.98
C LEU A 379 -10.55 25.55 11.42
N THR A 380 -9.30 25.21 11.71
CA THR A 380 -8.86 24.68 13.00
C THR A 380 -8.48 25.79 13.98
N GLY A 381 -8.31 27.02 13.49
CA GLY A 381 -7.87 28.16 14.29
C GLY A 381 -6.36 28.31 14.38
N ASN A 382 -5.59 27.39 13.77
CA ASN A 382 -4.15 27.50 13.58
C ASN A 382 -3.87 28.09 12.17
N PRO A 383 -3.32 29.32 12.05
CA PRO A 383 -3.13 29.98 10.77
C PRO A 383 -2.27 29.21 9.78
N ASP A 384 -1.18 28.59 10.25
CA ASP A 384 -0.24 27.85 9.39
C ASP A 384 -0.91 26.59 8.85
N TYR A 385 -1.53 25.78 9.72
CA TYR A 385 -2.23 24.56 9.32
C TYR A 385 -3.43 24.85 8.42
N ASP A 386 -4.19 25.90 8.72
CA ASP A 386 -5.34 26.32 7.92
C ASP A 386 -4.90 26.84 6.54
N GLU A 387 -3.70 27.43 6.42
CA GLU A 387 -3.09 27.81 5.15
C GLU A 387 -2.65 26.58 4.34
N GLU A 388 -1.98 25.61 4.97
CA GLU A 388 -1.60 24.34 4.31
C GLU A 388 -2.83 23.60 3.77
N MET A 389 -3.90 23.50 4.57
CA MET A 389 -5.13 22.82 4.16
C MET A 389 -5.84 23.55 3.02
N ARG A 390 -5.86 24.88 3.01
CA ARG A 390 -6.39 25.65 1.87
C ARG A 390 -5.61 25.40 0.59
N ILE A 391 -4.27 25.34 0.70
CA ILE A 391 -3.42 25.01 -0.44
C ILE A 391 -3.77 23.61 -0.94
N VAL A 392 -3.83 22.60 -0.06
CA VAL A 392 -4.18 21.21 -0.41
C VAL A 392 -5.55 21.12 -1.10
N ASP A 393 -6.58 21.72 -0.51
CA ASP A 393 -7.95 21.72 -1.03
C ASP A 393 -8.04 22.41 -2.40
N HIS A 394 -7.21 23.42 -2.65
CA HIS A 394 -7.13 24.08 -3.95
C HIS A 394 -6.39 23.24 -4.98
N VAL A 395 -5.20 22.73 -4.68
CA VAL A 395 -4.32 22.13 -5.70
C VAL A 395 -4.68 20.69 -6.08
N LEU A 396 -5.22 19.89 -5.16
CA LEU A 396 -5.50 18.48 -5.42
C LEU A 396 -6.53 18.27 -6.54
N PRO A 397 -7.67 18.99 -6.60
CA PRO A 397 -8.61 18.88 -7.71
C PRO A 397 -7.96 19.08 -9.08
N HIS A 398 -7.16 20.15 -9.24
CA HIS A 398 -6.43 20.46 -10.47
C HIS A 398 -5.39 19.38 -10.80
N TYR A 399 -4.60 18.94 -9.81
CA TYR A 399 -3.60 17.88 -10.01
C TYR A 399 -4.22 16.57 -10.53
N ARG A 400 -5.37 16.18 -9.97
CA ARG A 400 -6.10 14.96 -10.34
C ARG A 400 -6.83 15.11 -11.67
N LEU A 401 -7.36 16.30 -11.96
CA LEU A 401 -7.97 16.59 -13.25
C LEU A 401 -6.93 16.53 -14.37
N GLY A 402 -5.75 17.11 -14.16
CA GLY A 402 -4.64 17.01 -15.12
C GLY A 402 -4.20 15.56 -15.35
N ASP A 403 -4.11 14.73 -14.31
CA ASP A 403 -3.79 13.30 -14.47
C ASP A 403 -4.87 12.52 -15.24
N LEU A 404 -6.14 12.88 -15.07
CA LEU A 404 -7.24 12.32 -15.85
C LEU A 404 -7.16 12.75 -17.32
N GLN A 405 -7.02 14.04 -17.59
CA GLN A 405 -6.92 14.62 -18.93
C GLN A 405 -5.73 14.04 -19.69
N TYR A 406 -4.56 13.95 -19.04
CA TYR A 406 -3.37 13.31 -19.62
C TYR A 406 -3.65 11.87 -20.04
N LYS A 407 -4.36 11.10 -19.21
CA LYS A 407 -4.72 9.71 -19.51
C LYS A 407 -5.77 9.59 -20.62
N LEU A 408 -6.62 10.60 -20.76
CA LEU A 408 -7.57 10.75 -21.87
C LEU A 408 -6.91 11.25 -23.16
N GLY A 409 -5.63 11.62 -23.14
CA GLY A 409 -4.98 12.22 -24.31
C GLY A 409 -5.32 13.71 -24.52
N GLU A 410 -5.96 14.35 -23.55
CA GLU A 410 -6.25 15.79 -23.54
C GLU A 410 -5.03 16.53 -22.95
N TRP A 411 -3.88 16.49 -23.64
CA TRP A 411 -2.60 16.92 -23.06
C TRP A 411 -2.53 18.43 -22.85
N LYS A 412 -3.23 19.24 -23.65
CA LYS A 412 -3.25 20.70 -23.50
C LYS A 412 -4.05 21.13 -22.27
N GLU A 413 -5.14 20.43 -22.01
CA GLU A 413 -5.97 20.58 -20.83
C GLU A 413 -5.16 20.16 -19.60
N ALA A 414 -4.49 19.00 -19.67
CA ALA A 414 -3.63 18.52 -18.59
C ALA A 414 -2.50 19.49 -18.26
N GLU A 415 -1.88 20.08 -19.29
CA GLU A 415 -0.88 21.14 -19.16
C GLU A 415 -1.44 22.34 -18.39
N THR A 416 -2.63 22.81 -18.78
CA THR A 416 -3.30 23.95 -18.16
C THR A 416 -3.57 23.70 -16.67
N GLU A 417 -4.07 22.52 -16.32
CA GLU A 417 -4.37 22.15 -14.93
C GLU A 417 -3.11 22.03 -14.06
N TRP A 418 -2.01 21.49 -14.60
CA TRP A 418 -0.78 21.36 -13.82
C TRP A 418 0.01 22.65 -13.72
N ILE A 419 -0.01 23.51 -14.74
CA ILE A 419 0.62 24.83 -14.70
C ILE A 419 -0.09 25.72 -13.67
N SER A 420 -1.43 25.70 -13.60
CA SER A 420 -2.20 26.58 -12.70
C SER A 420 -1.86 26.39 -11.21
N ILE A 421 -1.32 25.22 -10.85
CA ILE A 421 -0.94 24.87 -9.47
C ILE A 421 0.57 24.81 -9.26
N LEU A 422 1.39 25.13 -10.26
CA LEU A 422 2.84 24.96 -10.18
C LEU A 422 3.44 25.79 -9.02
N ASP A 423 2.94 27.00 -8.80
CA ASP A 423 3.42 27.91 -7.74
C ASP A 423 3.07 27.42 -6.32
N LEU A 424 2.18 26.42 -6.19
CA LEU A 424 1.71 25.88 -4.92
C LEU A 424 2.15 24.42 -4.69
N MET A 425 2.22 23.61 -5.76
CA MET A 425 2.55 22.18 -5.72
C MET A 425 3.91 21.84 -6.38
N GLY A 426 4.64 22.84 -6.86
CA GLY A 426 6.06 22.77 -7.22
C GLY A 426 6.48 21.50 -7.97
N ALA A 427 7.35 20.72 -7.34
CA ALA A 427 8.04 19.56 -7.92
C ALA A 427 7.06 18.48 -8.40
N LEU A 428 5.97 18.22 -7.67
CA LEU A 428 5.00 17.17 -8.02
C LEU A 428 4.26 17.50 -9.33
N ALA A 429 3.88 18.77 -9.52
CA ALA A 429 3.27 19.24 -10.77
C ALA A 429 4.31 19.27 -11.90
N ALA A 430 5.52 19.75 -11.60
CA ALA A 430 6.62 19.79 -12.57
C ALA A 430 7.00 18.40 -13.11
N GLU A 431 6.99 17.33 -12.30
CA GLU A 431 7.27 15.97 -12.79
C GLU A 431 6.26 15.51 -13.84
N LYS A 432 4.98 15.88 -13.66
CA LYS A 432 3.91 15.52 -14.60
C LYS A 432 4.08 16.24 -15.93
N LEU A 433 4.33 17.55 -15.88
CA LEU A 433 4.63 18.37 -17.04
C LEU A 433 5.89 17.88 -17.76
N ALA A 434 6.97 17.61 -17.02
CA ALA A 434 8.23 17.08 -17.57
C ALA A 434 8.03 15.79 -18.37
N ILE A 435 7.28 14.82 -17.84
CA ILE A 435 6.98 13.56 -18.55
C ILE A 435 6.22 13.82 -19.85
N MET A 436 5.30 14.79 -19.85
CA MET A 436 4.52 15.13 -21.02
C MET A 436 5.37 15.86 -22.07
N TYR A 437 6.13 16.87 -21.66
CA TYR A 437 7.04 17.65 -22.51
C TYR A 437 8.10 16.78 -23.16
N HIS A 438 8.70 15.85 -22.41
CA HIS A 438 9.64 14.88 -22.97
C HIS A 438 9.05 14.08 -24.15
N LYS A 439 7.76 13.70 -24.04
CA LYS A 439 7.07 12.94 -25.10
C LYS A 439 6.66 13.80 -26.29
N GLN A 440 6.56 15.10 -26.09
CA GLN A 440 6.33 16.10 -27.14
C GLN A 440 7.65 16.62 -27.73
N HIS A 441 8.80 16.06 -27.36
CA HIS A 441 10.12 16.56 -27.76
C HIS A 441 10.40 18.00 -27.28
N ARG A 442 9.68 18.49 -26.26
CA ARG A 442 9.86 19.81 -25.62
C ARG A 442 10.88 19.73 -24.49
N TYR A 443 12.13 19.44 -24.84
CA TYR A 443 13.21 19.15 -23.88
C TYR A 443 13.67 20.39 -23.10
N LYS A 444 13.65 21.57 -23.73
CA LYS A 444 13.92 22.84 -23.04
C LYS A 444 12.83 23.14 -22.02
N ASP A 445 11.55 23.00 -22.39
CA ASP A 445 10.43 23.19 -21.46
C ASP A 445 10.48 22.18 -20.31
N GLU A 446 10.85 20.91 -20.56
CA GLU A 446 11.07 19.91 -19.51
C GLU A 446 12.14 20.36 -18.50
N MET A 447 13.27 20.86 -18.97
CA MET A 447 14.34 21.36 -18.10
C MET A 447 13.87 22.59 -17.30
N GLU A 448 13.24 23.56 -17.97
CA GLU A 448 12.79 24.80 -17.35
C GLU A 448 11.70 24.57 -16.30
N ILE A 449 10.72 23.69 -16.57
CA ILE A 449 9.65 23.38 -15.63
C ILE A 449 10.16 22.64 -14.40
N LEU A 450 11.11 21.72 -14.56
CA LEU A 450 11.76 21.04 -13.43
C LEU A 450 12.55 22.02 -12.56
N SER A 451 13.26 22.97 -13.20
CA SER A 451 13.99 24.03 -12.49
C SER A 451 13.04 24.96 -11.72
N ALA A 452 11.92 25.36 -12.34
CA ALA A 452 10.90 26.16 -11.70
C ALA A 452 10.26 25.42 -10.51
N GLY A 453 9.87 24.15 -10.71
CA GLY A 453 9.31 23.30 -9.66
C GLY A 453 10.24 23.11 -8.47
N MET A 454 11.56 22.98 -8.71
CA MET A 454 12.57 22.91 -7.64
C MET A 454 12.56 24.20 -6.80
N LYS A 455 12.59 25.36 -7.45
CA LYS A 455 12.63 26.67 -6.77
C LYS A 455 11.40 26.93 -5.91
N VAL A 456 10.22 26.57 -6.42
CA VAL A 456 8.96 26.67 -5.66
C VAL A 456 8.98 25.74 -4.45
N SER A 457 9.40 24.48 -4.64
CA SER A 457 9.35 23.48 -3.57
C SER A 457 10.37 23.71 -2.46
N GLN A 458 11.47 24.40 -2.74
CA GLN A 458 12.40 24.87 -1.70
C GLN A 458 11.78 25.90 -0.75
N ARG A 459 10.68 26.54 -1.16
CA ARG A 459 9.98 27.58 -0.39
C ARG A 459 8.63 27.10 0.17
N SER A 460 8.05 26.06 -0.43
CA SER A 460 6.78 25.47 0.01
C SER A 460 7.00 24.51 1.18
N LYS A 461 6.12 24.57 2.19
CA LYS A 461 6.11 23.65 3.34
C LYS A 461 5.10 22.51 3.18
N VAL A 462 4.18 22.62 2.20
CA VAL A 462 3.02 21.73 2.06
C VAL A 462 3.35 20.43 1.34
N TYR A 463 4.14 20.49 0.27
CA TYR A 463 4.47 19.33 -0.56
C TYR A 463 5.98 19.07 -0.56
N PRO A 464 6.43 17.85 -0.21
CA PRO A 464 7.85 17.53 -0.19
C PRO A 464 8.42 17.42 -1.61
N ILE A 465 9.73 17.65 -1.73
CA ILE A 465 10.50 17.39 -2.95
C ILE A 465 10.70 15.86 -3.08
N PRO A 466 10.35 15.22 -4.20
CA PRO A 466 10.61 13.79 -4.40
C PRO A 466 12.12 13.47 -4.33
N ASP A 467 12.49 12.34 -3.71
CA ASP A 467 13.90 11.95 -3.45
C ASP A 467 14.81 11.99 -4.69
N LYS A 468 14.27 11.67 -5.88
CA LYS A 468 15.02 11.62 -7.15
C LYS A 468 14.81 12.84 -8.05
N PHE A 469 14.16 13.90 -7.54
CA PHE A 469 13.81 15.06 -8.36
C PHE A 469 15.04 15.82 -8.83
N ALA A 470 16.08 15.93 -7.98
CA ALA A 470 17.36 16.54 -8.34
C ALA A 470 18.07 15.75 -9.46
N ASP A 471 18.13 14.41 -9.34
CA ASP A 471 18.71 13.54 -10.36
C ASP A 471 17.96 13.67 -11.69
N ARG A 472 16.63 13.79 -11.64
CA ARG A 472 15.79 14.00 -12.82
C ARG A 472 16.09 15.33 -13.51
N LEU A 473 16.22 16.42 -12.76
CA LEU A 473 16.57 17.74 -13.31
C LEU A 473 17.94 17.69 -14.00
N ILE A 474 18.94 17.07 -13.36
CA ILE A 474 20.28 16.90 -13.95
C ILE A 474 20.18 16.10 -15.26
N ALA A 475 19.47 14.97 -15.23
CA ALA A 475 19.29 14.13 -16.42
C ALA A 475 18.56 14.87 -17.55
N ALA A 476 17.54 15.67 -17.25
CA ALA A 476 16.83 16.49 -18.24
C ALA A 476 17.73 17.57 -18.84
N SER A 477 18.53 18.26 -18.02
CA SER A 477 19.52 19.25 -18.50
C SER A 477 20.56 18.61 -19.42
N GLU A 478 21.13 17.46 -19.03
CA GLU A 478 22.09 16.74 -19.88
C GLU A 478 21.45 16.23 -21.18
N PHE A 479 20.18 15.80 -21.10
CA PHE A 479 19.43 15.33 -22.25
C PHE A 479 19.20 16.46 -23.24
N TYR A 480 18.74 17.62 -22.76
CA TYR A 480 18.53 18.81 -23.59
C TYR A 480 19.83 19.25 -24.31
N VAL A 481 20.96 19.30 -23.60
CA VAL A 481 22.26 19.65 -24.21
C VAL A 481 22.63 18.72 -25.37
N LYS A 482 22.30 17.42 -25.26
CA LYS A 482 22.59 16.42 -26.31
C LYS A 482 21.60 16.44 -27.47
N HIS A 483 20.37 16.89 -27.23
CA HIS A 483 19.26 16.81 -28.20
C HIS A 483 18.68 18.20 -28.51
N SER A 484 19.46 19.27 -28.36
CA SER A 484 18.98 20.64 -28.55
C SER A 484 18.50 20.91 -29.98
N THR A 485 18.96 20.13 -30.96
CA THR A 485 18.53 20.20 -32.37
C THR A 485 17.22 19.46 -32.64
N GLU A 486 16.77 18.63 -31.70
CA GLU A 486 15.52 17.85 -31.76
C GLU A 486 14.43 18.46 -30.86
N ASP A 487 14.70 19.63 -30.27
CA ASP A 487 13.82 20.31 -29.32
C ASP A 487 12.68 21.05 -30.04
N GLU A 488 11.44 20.79 -29.63
CA GLU A 488 10.21 21.39 -30.14
C GLU A 488 9.53 22.30 -29.10
N SER A 489 10.30 22.81 -28.13
CA SER A 489 9.79 23.67 -27.06
C SER A 489 9.20 24.99 -27.58
N GLU A 490 8.10 25.43 -26.96
CA GLU A 490 7.41 26.66 -27.33
C GLU A 490 8.07 27.88 -26.64
N THR A 491 8.17 29.03 -27.30
CA THR A 491 8.73 30.23 -26.65
C THR A 491 7.82 30.71 -25.53
N PHE A 492 8.21 30.46 -24.27
CA PHE A 492 7.48 30.87 -23.07
C PHE A 492 7.45 32.41 -22.94
N HIS A 493 6.28 33.03 -23.09
CA HIS A 493 6.06 34.41 -22.62
C HIS A 493 5.78 34.36 -21.12
N SER A 494 6.70 34.89 -20.32
CA SER A 494 6.55 35.00 -18.87
C SER A 494 5.23 35.68 -18.50
N ALA A 495 4.32 34.95 -17.86
CA ALA A 495 3.08 35.50 -17.29
C ALA A 495 3.39 36.31 -16.03
N SER A 496 4.10 37.42 -16.17
CA SER A 496 4.07 38.50 -15.19
C SER A 496 2.90 39.41 -15.54
N GLY A 497 1.74 39.14 -14.95
CA GLY A 497 0.62 40.10 -14.92
C GLY A 497 -0.72 39.55 -15.35
N HIS A 498 -1.43 38.87 -14.45
CA HIS A 498 -2.89 38.99 -14.39
C HIS A 498 -3.36 38.94 -12.94
N LYS A 499 -3.61 40.12 -12.37
CA LYS A 499 -4.66 40.27 -11.37
C LYS A 499 -5.98 40.00 -12.09
N ASN A 500 -6.67 38.92 -11.75
CA ASN A 500 -8.10 38.80 -12.01
C ASN A 500 -8.77 38.30 -10.73
N SER A 501 -9.70 39.13 -10.26
CA SER A 501 -10.52 38.91 -9.06
C SER A 501 -11.38 37.65 -9.17
N PRO A 502 -11.76 37.03 -8.04
CA PRO A 502 -12.59 35.83 -8.02
C PRO A 502 -14.05 36.21 -8.32
N GLY A 503 -14.47 36.09 -9.57
CA GLY A 503 -15.84 36.46 -9.99
C GLY A 503 -16.44 35.64 -11.11
N ASP A 504 -15.68 35.25 -12.14
CA ASP A 504 -16.32 34.90 -13.43
C ASP A 504 -16.17 33.44 -13.91
N ALA A 505 -15.64 32.52 -13.09
CA ALA A 505 -15.43 31.13 -13.51
C ALA A 505 -16.61 30.17 -13.23
N ALA A 506 -17.82 30.67 -12.99
CA ALA A 506 -18.96 29.85 -12.56
C ALA A 506 -19.93 29.38 -13.66
N HIS A 507 -19.74 29.73 -14.94
CA HIS A 507 -20.84 29.57 -15.92
C HIS A 507 -20.62 28.74 -17.19
N MET A 508 -19.48 28.05 -17.38
CA MET A 508 -19.24 27.29 -18.62
C MET A 508 -18.72 25.86 -18.43
N THR A 509 -19.25 25.07 -17.48
CA THR A 509 -18.97 23.61 -17.47
C THR A 509 -20.11 22.78 -16.88
N LYS A 510 -21.30 22.82 -17.50
CA LYS A 510 -22.43 21.95 -17.11
C LYS A 510 -23.06 21.11 -18.22
N GLN A 511 -22.47 21.04 -19.42
CA GLN A 511 -23.18 20.41 -20.55
C GLN A 511 -22.42 19.38 -21.39
N LYS A 512 -21.28 18.84 -20.93
CA LYS A 512 -20.63 17.70 -21.60
C LYS A 512 -19.97 16.73 -20.61
N LEU A 513 -20.75 16.17 -19.69
CA LEU A 513 -20.34 15.01 -18.86
C LEU A 513 -21.59 14.19 -18.46
N LYS A 514 -22.38 13.84 -19.47
CA LYS A 514 -23.30 12.69 -19.43
C LYS A 514 -23.06 11.94 -20.73
N ASP A 515 -22.13 11.00 -20.66
CA ASP A 515 -22.16 9.65 -21.25
C ASP A 515 -20.97 8.84 -20.73
#